data_AF-A0A850GI44-F1
#
_entry.id   AF-A0A850GI44-F1
#
_cell.length_a   1.000
_cell.length_b   1.000
_cell.length_c   1.000
_cell.angle_alpha   90.00
_cell.angle_beta   90.00
_cell.angle_gamma   90.00
#
_symmetry.space_group_name_H-M   'P 1'
#
loop_
_entity.id
_entity.type
_entity.pdbx_description
1 polymer ?
#
loop_
_entity_poly.entity_id
_entity_poly.type
_entity_poly.pdbx_seq_one_letter_code
_entity_poly.pdbx_strand_id
1 'polypeptide(L)'
;MARDRIALEGLRVDCIIGVYPLERENPQPVVLDLELEVDTQRAAHDERLSSTVDYGFVAAQLTFLMVQGRFRLLETAAHVLARHLLAAPAPGEERVAIDGLRLQLRKPEALAGVALPSVTIERQASWARLLRKDTEFGVVELIHQTQAVELRRVSIAPGAGVELEGAQMTLGEGALALGQTLMAGAVLERVGVVRYENPTERWQPLLVVTGSRF
;
A
#
# COMPACT_ATOMS: atom_id res chain seq x y z
N MET A 1 -26.61 1.70 -8.52
CA MET A 1 -27.09 1.64 -7.13
C MET A 1 -26.09 2.40 -6.28
N ALA A 2 -26.55 3.18 -5.29
CA ALA A 2 -25.63 3.86 -4.37
C ALA A 2 -24.89 2.79 -3.56
N ARG A 3 -23.57 2.90 -3.48
CA ARG A 3 -22.70 1.98 -2.73
C ARG A 3 -22.41 2.55 -1.35
N ASP A 4 -22.25 1.67 -0.37
CA ASP A 4 -21.90 2.04 0.99
C ASP A 4 -20.47 2.62 1.04
N ARG A 5 -20.14 3.28 2.16
CA ARG A 5 -18.81 3.87 2.38
C ARG A 5 -18.21 3.40 3.70
N ILE A 6 -16.95 2.98 3.65
CA ILE A 6 -16.10 2.81 4.83
C ILE A 6 -15.10 3.97 4.84
N ALA A 7 -14.99 4.67 5.97
CA ALA A 7 -14.11 5.84 6.09
C ALA A 7 -13.02 5.64 7.16
N LEU A 8 -11.81 6.13 6.87
CA LEU A 8 -10.76 6.41 7.84
C LEU A 8 -10.52 7.92 7.85
N GLU A 9 -10.62 8.54 9.02
CA GLU A 9 -10.41 9.97 9.20
C GLU A 9 -9.21 10.22 10.12
N GLY A 10 -8.32 11.12 9.71
CA GLY A 10 -7.23 11.60 10.54
C GLY A 10 -6.06 10.64 10.71
N LEU A 11 -5.85 9.68 9.78
CA LEU A 11 -4.66 8.81 9.82
C LEU A 11 -3.41 9.67 9.68
N ARG A 12 -2.67 9.83 10.78
CA ARG A 12 -1.44 10.62 10.84
C ARG A 12 -0.22 9.72 10.62
N VAL A 13 0.60 10.06 9.63
CA VAL A 13 1.82 9.34 9.29
C VAL A 13 2.99 10.30 9.22
N ASP A 14 4.03 10.05 10.03
CA ASP A 14 5.29 10.78 9.93
C ASP A 14 6.12 10.18 8.78
N CYS A 15 6.30 10.96 7.72
CA CYS A 15 6.95 10.49 6.49
C CYS A 15 7.70 11.61 5.77
N ILE A 16 8.49 11.24 4.77
CA ILE A 16 9.26 12.17 3.96
C ILE A 16 8.47 12.49 2.71
N ILE A 17 7.79 13.64 2.72
CA ILE A 17 7.13 14.21 1.54
C ILE A 17 7.58 15.65 1.35
N GLY A 18 8.24 15.94 0.24
CA GLY A 18 8.69 17.30 -0.07
C GLY A 18 9.86 17.35 -1.05
N VAL A 19 10.17 18.56 -1.51
CA VAL A 19 11.25 18.86 -2.46
C VAL A 19 12.39 19.64 -1.82
N TYR A 20 12.13 20.35 -0.72
CA TYR A 20 13.16 21.15 -0.05
C TYR A 20 14.11 20.26 0.76
N PRO A 21 15.42 20.58 0.84
CA PRO A 21 16.41 19.76 1.53
C PRO A 21 16.00 19.34 2.95
N LEU A 22 15.50 20.29 3.75
CA LEU A 22 15.06 20.03 5.12
C LEU A 22 13.93 18.99 5.20
N GLU A 23 13.01 18.99 4.23
CA GLU A 23 11.91 18.01 4.14
C GLU A 23 12.41 16.61 3.73
N ARG A 24 13.60 16.52 3.11
CA ARG A 24 14.19 15.25 2.70
C ARG A 24 14.92 14.55 3.84
N GLU A 25 15.32 15.30 4.85
CA GLU A 25 16.06 14.81 6.01
C GLU A 25 15.13 14.46 7.18
N ASN A 26 14.08 15.26 7.41
CA ASN A 26 13.23 15.14 8.59
C ASN A 26 11.81 14.68 8.24
N PRO A 27 11.35 13.52 8.75
CA PRO A 27 9.97 13.10 8.62
C PRO A 27 9.03 14.17 9.20
N GLN A 28 7.96 14.45 8.47
CA GLN A 28 6.92 15.38 8.88
C GLN A 28 5.58 14.67 8.83
N PRO A 29 4.62 15.09 9.67
CA PRO A 29 3.30 14.51 9.64
C PRO A 29 2.57 14.86 8.35
N VAL A 30 1.95 13.84 7.78
CA VAL A 30 0.89 13.96 6.79
C VAL A 30 -0.34 13.31 7.36
N VAL A 31 -1.48 14.00 7.25
CA VAL A 31 -2.78 13.51 7.71
C VAL A 31 -3.57 13.06 6.50
N LEU A 32 -4.08 11.83 6.56
CA LEU A 32 -4.82 11.17 5.50
C LEU A 32 -6.26 10.95 5.94
N ASP A 33 -7.20 11.39 5.11
CA ASP A 33 -8.60 10.93 5.15
C ASP A 33 -8.89 10.10 3.91
N LEU A 34 -9.67 9.05 4.09
CA LEU A 34 -10.01 8.08 3.06
C LEU A 34 -11.46 7.65 3.20
N GLU A 35 -12.19 7.68 2.10
CA GLU A 35 -13.50 7.04 1.96
C GLU A 35 -13.40 6.00 0.86
N LEU A 36 -13.89 4.79 1.14
CA LEU A 36 -13.89 3.65 0.23
C LEU A 36 -15.33 3.29 -0.13
N GLU A 37 -15.65 3.32 -1.42
CA GLU A 37 -16.93 2.84 -1.94
C GLU A 37 -16.85 1.32 -2.07
N VAL A 38 -17.70 0.62 -1.32
CA VAL A 38 -17.74 -0.84 -1.24
C VAL A 38 -19.16 -1.31 -0.93
N ASP A 39 -19.53 -2.49 -1.41
CA ASP A 39 -20.77 -3.15 -0.99
C ASP A 39 -20.57 -3.83 0.37
N THR A 40 -21.29 -3.38 1.39
CA THR A 40 -21.18 -3.95 2.75
C THR A 40 -22.28 -4.96 3.08
N GLN A 41 -23.24 -5.20 2.17
CA GLN A 41 -24.36 -6.11 2.44
C GLN A 41 -23.88 -7.52 2.76
N ARG A 42 -22.90 -8.02 2.01
CA ARG A 42 -22.30 -9.33 2.26
C ARG A 42 -21.61 -9.41 3.61
N ALA A 43 -20.85 -8.37 3.97
CA ALA A 43 -20.18 -8.31 5.27
C ALA A 43 -21.18 -8.32 6.43
N ALA A 44 -22.28 -7.57 6.30
CA ALA A 44 -23.34 -7.50 7.29
C ALA A 44 -24.08 -8.84 7.47
N HIS A 45 -24.13 -9.67 6.42
CA HIS A 45 -24.72 -11.00 6.48
C HIS A 45 -23.75 -12.07 7.01
N ASP A 46 -22.52 -12.07 6.49
CA ASP A 46 -21.53 -13.14 6.73
C ASP A 46 -20.76 -12.94 8.05
N GLU A 47 -20.77 -11.73 8.63
CA GLU A 47 -20.03 -11.35 9.85
C GLU A 47 -18.53 -11.74 9.80
N ARG A 48 -17.92 -11.67 8.62
CA ARG A 48 -16.53 -12.05 8.37
C ARG A 48 -15.71 -10.89 7.83
N LEU A 49 -14.50 -10.71 8.37
CA LEU A 49 -13.56 -9.67 7.93
C LEU A 49 -13.14 -9.83 6.46
N SER A 50 -13.06 -11.07 5.96
CA SER A 50 -12.79 -11.36 4.54
C SER A 50 -13.93 -10.98 3.59
N SER A 51 -15.11 -10.62 4.12
CA SER A 51 -16.25 -10.14 3.33
C SER A 51 -16.34 -8.61 3.28
N THR A 52 -15.35 -7.91 3.82
CA THR A 52 -15.27 -6.44 3.84
C THR A 52 -13.84 -5.95 3.59
N VAL A 53 -13.63 -4.64 3.71
CA VAL A 53 -12.32 -4.02 3.79
C VAL A 53 -11.90 -3.96 5.26
N ASP A 54 -10.78 -4.60 5.60
CA ASP A 54 -10.11 -4.40 6.88
C ASP A 54 -9.42 -3.02 6.89
N TYR A 55 -10.08 -2.03 7.49
CA TYR A 55 -9.55 -0.67 7.60
C TYR A 55 -8.25 -0.59 8.43
N GLY A 56 -8.04 -1.50 9.39
CA GLY A 56 -6.81 -1.56 10.17
C GLY A 56 -5.64 -1.99 9.28
N PHE A 57 -5.87 -3.01 8.46
CA PHE A 57 -4.87 -3.47 7.50
C PHE A 57 -4.63 -2.47 6.37
N VAL A 58 -5.68 -1.79 5.89
CA VAL A 58 -5.53 -0.66 4.96
C VAL A 58 -4.68 0.46 5.56
N ALA A 59 -4.93 0.86 6.81
CA ALA A 59 -4.12 1.88 7.48
C ALA A 59 -2.64 1.48 7.56
N ALA A 60 -2.34 0.22 7.88
CA ALA A 60 -0.99 -0.30 7.93
C ALA A 60 -0.30 -0.26 6.55
N GLN A 61 -0.98 -0.69 5.49
CA GLN A 61 -0.46 -0.65 4.12
C GLN A 61 -0.19 0.78 3.65
N LEU A 62 -1.11 1.72 3.91
CA LEU A 62 -0.93 3.13 3.54
C LEU A 62 0.23 3.77 4.30
N THR A 63 0.36 3.47 5.60
CA THR A 63 1.48 3.91 6.43
C THR A 63 2.81 3.41 5.88
N PHE A 64 2.90 2.12 5.58
CA PHE A 64 4.09 1.51 4.97
C PHE A 64 4.48 2.22 3.65
N LEU A 65 3.52 2.41 2.74
CA LEU A 65 3.77 3.07 1.45
C LEU A 65 4.19 4.54 1.61
N MET A 66 3.60 5.27 2.57
CA MET A 66 3.95 6.66 2.86
C MET A 66 5.35 6.79 3.46
N VAL A 67 5.69 5.95 4.44
CA VAL A 67 7.00 5.96 5.09
C VAL A 67 8.11 5.54 4.12
N GLN A 68 7.93 4.42 3.43
CA GLN A 68 8.96 3.86 2.57
C GLN A 68 9.04 4.54 1.20
N GLY A 69 7.94 5.11 0.70
CA GLY A 69 7.88 5.76 -0.61
C GLY A 69 8.66 7.07 -0.73
N ARG A 70 8.93 7.77 0.39
CA ARG A 70 9.70 9.03 0.47
C ARG A 70 9.38 10.01 -0.68
N PHE A 71 8.10 10.30 -0.92
CA PHE A 71 7.62 11.04 -2.09
C PHE A 71 8.14 12.48 -2.17
N ARG A 72 8.14 13.07 -3.38
CA ARG A 72 8.46 14.50 -3.54
C ARG A 72 7.24 15.40 -3.41
N LEU A 73 6.06 14.89 -3.76
CA LEU A 73 4.81 15.64 -3.87
C LEU A 73 3.67 14.88 -3.20
N LEU A 74 2.69 15.60 -2.64
CA LEU A 74 1.46 15.02 -2.09
C LEU A 74 0.65 14.33 -3.19
N GLU A 75 0.68 14.89 -4.39
CA GLU A 75 0.01 14.36 -5.58
C GLU A 75 0.53 12.96 -5.93
N THR A 76 1.86 12.77 -5.92
CA THR A 76 2.46 11.45 -6.17
C THR A 76 2.01 10.45 -5.12
N ALA A 77 2.10 10.83 -3.84
CA ALA A 77 1.66 9.97 -2.74
C ALA A 77 0.18 9.58 -2.89
N ALA A 78 -0.71 10.55 -3.04
CA ALA A 78 -2.15 10.33 -3.20
C ALA A 78 -2.45 9.37 -4.36
N HIS A 79 -1.83 9.55 -5.52
CA HIS A 79 -2.06 8.68 -6.68
C HIS A 79 -1.50 7.26 -6.49
N VAL A 80 -0.37 7.10 -5.80
CA VAL A 80 0.17 5.78 -5.45
C VAL A 80 -0.78 5.02 -4.54
N LEU A 81 -1.19 5.66 -3.44
CA LEU A 81 -2.08 5.08 -2.45
C LEU A 81 -3.42 4.69 -3.10
N ALA A 82 -3.98 5.58 -3.93
CA ALA A 82 -5.22 5.30 -4.64
C ALA A 82 -5.09 4.15 -5.64
N ARG A 83 -3.98 4.07 -6.41
CA ARG A 83 -3.76 2.93 -7.33
C ARG A 83 -3.65 1.61 -6.59
N HIS A 84 -2.93 1.59 -5.47
CA HIS A 84 -2.77 0.39 -4.67
C HIS A 84 -4.11 -0.15 -4.16
N LEU A 85 -4.95 0.72 -3.58
CA LEU A 85 -6.25 0.33 -3.03
C LEU A 85 -7.27 -0.07 -4.11
N LEU A 86 -7.37 0.71 -5.19
CA LEU A 86 -8.33 0.49 -6.27
C LEU A 86 -7.95 -0.65 -7.21
N ALA A 87 -6.67 -1.05 -7.25
CA ALA A 87 -6.29 -2.23 -7.99
C ALA A 87 -7.02 -3.45 -7.42
N ALA A 88 -7.38 -4.37 -8.31
CA ALA A 88 -7.94 -5.66 -7.91
C ALA A 88 -7.05 -6.31 -6.84
N PRO A 89 -7.62 -7.02 -5.85
CA PRO A 89 -6.83 -7.74 -4.85
C PRO A 89 -5.76 -8.60 -5.51
N ALA A 90 -4.56 -8.59 -4.94
CA ALA A 90 -3.47 -9.42 -5.47
C ALA A 90 -3.83 -10.91 -5.34
N PRO A 91 -3.26 -11.80 -6.17
CA PRO A 91 -3.40 -13.24 -5.95
C PRO A 91 -3.04 -13.62 -4.51
N GLY A 92 -3.99 -14.24 -3.80
CA GLY A 92 -3.83 -14.65 -2.39
C GLY A 92 -4.27 -13.61 -1.35
N GLU A 93 -4.65 -12.41 -1.77
CA GLU A 93 -5.20 -11.38 -0.88
C GLU A 93 -6.72 -11.59 -0.70
N GLU A 94 -7.19 -11.66 0.54
CA GLU A 94 -8.60 -12.02 0.86
C GLU A 94 -9.55 -10.83 0.95
N ARG A 95 -9.09 -9.59 0.70
CA ARG A 95 -9.95 -8.40 0.77
C ARG A 95 -10.93 -8.33 -0.41
N VAL A 96 -12.05 -7.64 -0.19
CA VAL A 96 -12.98 -7.30 -1.28
C VAL A 96 -12.41 -6.22 -2.21
N ALA A 97 -12.87 -6.22 -3.46
CA ALA A 97 -12.56 -5.16 -4.41
C ALA A 97 -13.21 -3.83 -3.97
N ILE A 98 -12.48 -2.74 -4.17
CA ILE A 98 -12.95 -1.38 -3.87
C ILE A 98 -13.41 -0.77 -5.19
N ASP A 99 -14.59 -0.19 -5.20
CA ASP A 99 -15.23 0.31 -6.41
C ASP A 99 -14.82 1.74 -6.76
N GLY A 100 -14.57 2.53 -5.73
CA GLY A 100 -14.17 3.92 -5.82
C GLY A 100 -13.62 4.39 -4.50
N LEU A 101 -12.92 5.52 -4.52
CA LEU A 101 -12.47 6.15 -3.30
C LEU A 101 -12.41 7.67 -3.44
N ARG A 102 -12.43 8.32 -2.28
CA ARG A 102 -12.00 9.70 -2.07
C ARG A 102 -10.84 9.69 -1.08
N LEU A 103 -9.72 10.30 -1.45
CA LEU A 103 -8.52 10.37 -0.59
C LEU A 103 -8.06 11.82 -0.50
N GLN A 104 -7.88 12.31 0.73
CA GLN A 104 -7.29 13.62 0.99
C GLN A 104 -6.02 13.48 1.81
N LEU A 105 -4.94 14.13 1.35
CA LEU A 105 -3.71 14.31 2.13
C LEU A 105 -3.58 15.77 2.55
N ARG A 106 -3.29 16.01 3.83
CA ARG A 106 -2.99 17.33 4.39
C ARG A 106 -1.60 17.32 4.98
N LYS A 107 -0.84 18.41 4.77
CA LYS A 107 0.50 18.56 5.31
C LYS A 107 0.55 19.75 6.29
N PRO A 108 0.20 19.55 7.58
CA PRO A 108 0.01 20.63 8.54
C PRO A 108 1.23 21.51 8.78
N GLU A 109 2.44 20.95 8.66
CA GLU A 109 3.67 21.66 8.97
C GLU A 109 4.31 22.36 7.76
N ALA A 110 3.73 22.21 6.54
CA ALA A 110 4.39 22.69 5.32
C ALA A 110 4.49 24.22 5.22
N LEU A 111 3.55 24.96 5.81
CA LEU A 111 3.45 26.42 5.70
C LEU A 111 3.53 27.13 7.05
N ALA A 112 4.17 26.51 8.05
CA ALA A 112 4.39 27.12 9.37
C ALA A 112 3.13 27.75 10.00
N GLY A 113 1.97 27.10 9.83
CA GLY A 113 0.69 27.58 10.35
C GLY A 113 0.02 28.70 9.56
N VAL A 114 0.64 29.23 8.49
CA VAL A 114 0.04 30.25 7.62
C VAL A 114 -1.20 29.71 6.90
N ALA A 115 -1.13 28.48 6.40
CA ALA A 115 -2.24 27.77 5.78
C ALA A 115 -2.04 26.24 5.88
N LEU A 116 -3.11 25.48 5.68
CA LEU A 116 -3.10 24.02 5.66
C LEU A 116 -3.18 23.51 4.21
N PRO A 117 -2.05 23.19 3.57
CA PRO A 117 -2.06 22.67 2.21
C PRO A 117 -2.63 21.25 2.18
N SER A 118 -3.40 20.96 1.14
CA SER A 118 -4.00 19.66 0.94
C SER A 118 -4.19 19.30 -0.53
N VAL A 119 -4.22 18.00 -0.82
CA VAL A 119 -4.61 17.45 -2.13
C VAL A 119 -5.74 16.46 -1.89
N THR A 120 -6.81 16.58 -2.67
CA THR A 120 -7.92 15.61 -2.67
C THR A 120 -8.06 14.98 -4.05
N ILE A 121 -8.21 13.66 -4.11
CA ILE A 121 -8.51 12.94 -5.34
C ILE A 121 -9.71 12.02 -5.14
N GLU A 122 -10.50 11.89 -6.20
CA GLU A 122 -11.60 10.94 -6.30
C GLU A 122 -11.40 10.09 -7.55
N ARG A 123 -11.44 8.77 -7.40
CA ARG A 123 -11.16 7.82 -8.48
C ARG A 123 -12.06 6.60 -8.36
N GLN A 124 -12.41 6.03 -9.50
CA GLN A 124 -13.12 4.76 -9.61
C GLN A 124 -12.14 3.63 -9.91
N ALA A 125 -12.49 2.38 -9.61
CA ALA A 125 -11.62 1.21 -9.81
C ALA A 125 -11.07 1.12 -11.24
N SER A 126 -11.89 1.50 -12.23
CA SER A 126 -11.52 1.52 -13.66
C SER A 126 -10.33 2.43 -14.00
N TRP A 127 -9.99 3.38 -13.14
CA TRP A 127 -8.83 4.25 -13.29
C TRP A 127 -7.52 3.55 -12.90
N ALA A 128 -7.57 2.64 -11.93
CA ALA A 128 -6.38 1.96 -11.43
C ALA A 128 -5.95 0.85 -12.40
N ARG A 129 -4.79 1.02 -13.02
CA ARG A 129 -4.15 0.01 -13.85
C ARG A 129 -2.73 -0.20 -13.36
N LEU A 130 -2.42 -1.43 -12.97
CA LEU A 130 -1.06 -1.85 -12.65
C LEU A 130 -0.45 -2.54 -13.86
N LEU A 131 0.82 -2.28 -14.13
CA LEU A 131 1.53 -3.05 -15.17
C LEU A 131 1.89 -4.40 -14.58
N ARG A 132 1.25 -5.45 -15.09
CA ARG A 132 1.47 -6.83 -14.66
C ARG A 132 2.55 -7.50 -15.52
N LYS A 133 3.44 -8.23 -14.88
CA LYS A 133 4.44 -9.10 -15.49
C LYS A 133 4.43 -10.46 -14.79
N ASP A 134 4.19 -11.52 -15.54
CA ASP A 134 4.37 -12.88 -15.03
C ASP A 134 5.87 -13.23 -15.03
N THR A 135 6.31 -13.91 -13.97
CA THR A 135 7.71 -14.28 -13.70
C THR A 135 7.81 -15.77 -13.36
N GLU A 136 9.02 -16.30 -13.28
CA GLU A 136 9.24 -17.71 -12.91
C GLU A 136 8.73 -18.07 -11.51
N PHE A 137 8.75 -17.11 -10.59
CA PHE A 137 8.32 -17.30 -9.20
C PHE A 137 6.86 -16.88 -8.95
N GLY A 138 6.19 -16.25 -9.92
CA GLY A 138 4.83 -15.74 -9.74
C GLY A 138 4.50 -14.51 -10.58
N VAL A 139 4.01 -13.45 -9.93
CA VAL A 139 3.52 -12.24 -10.60
C VAL A 139 4.08 -10.98 -9.94
N VAL A 140 4.48 -10.02 -10.76
CA VAL A 140 4.86 -8.68 -10.31
C VAL A 140 3.92 -7.66 -10.92
N GLU A 141 3.35 -6.79 -10.10
CA GLU A 141 2.49 -5.69 -10.54
C GLU A 141 3.09 -4.34 -10.12
N LEU A 142 3.42 -3.51 -11.10
CA LEU A 142 3.99 -2.18 -10.85
C LEU A 142 2.89 -1.19 -10.48
N ILE A 143 2.99 -0.63 -9.27
CA ILE A 143 2.10 0.44 -8.78
C ILE A 143 2.60 1.80 -9.27
N HIS A 144 3.90 2.04 -9.12
CA HIS A 144 4.52 3.30 -9.48
C HIS A 144 6.03 3.17 -9.62
N GLN A 145 6.62 3.94 -10.53
CA GLN A 145 8.05 4.03 -10.71
C GLN A 145 8.45 5.46 -11.05
N THR A 146 9.53 5.91 -10.43
CA THR A 146 10.27 7.12 -10.76
C THR A 146 11.75 6.76 -10.85
N GLN A 147 12.62 7.75 -11.12
CA GLN A 147 14.07 7.55 -11.03
C GLN A 147 14.55 7.26 -9.59
N ALA A 148 13.76 7.60 -8.57
CA ALA A 148 14.14 7.53 -7.16
C ALA A 148 13.56 6.32 -6.42
N VAL A 149 12.37 5.87 -6.84
CA VAL A 149 11.62 4.84 -6.11
C VAL A 149 10.73 4.05 -7.07
N GLU A 150 10.62 2.75 -6.81
CA GLU A 150 9.76 1.78 -7.45
C GLU A 150 8.92 1.08 -6.39
N LEU A 151 7.61 1.04 -6.62
CA LEU A 151 6.62 0.47 -5.72
C LEU A 151 5.85 -0.58 -6.50
N ARG A 152 5.81 -1.80 -5.97
CA ARG A 152 5.22 -2.95 -6.67
C ARG A 152 4.61 -3.94 -5.69
N ARG A 153 3.61 -4.68 -6.18
CA ARG A 153 3.13 -5.92 -5.55
C ARG A 153 3.89 -7.09 -6.14
N VAL A 154 4.35 -7.99 -5.28
CA VAL A 154 5.00 -9.24 -5.66
C VAL A 154 4.17 -10.37 -5.09
N SER A 155 3.59 -11.21 -5.95
CA SER A 155 2.81 -12.38 -5.54
C SER A 155 3.60 -13.63 -5.86
N ILE A 156 4.03 -14.34 -4.82
CA ILE A 156 4.82 -15.57 -4.93
C ILE A 156 3.86 -16.75 -5.12
N ALA A 157 4.04 -17.52 -6.18
CA ALA A 157 3.22 -18.69 -6.46
C ALA A 157 3.41 -19.79 -5.40
N PRO A 158 2.43 -20.70 -5.21
CA PRO A 158 2.59 -21.88 -4.36
C PRO A 158 3.88 -22.65 -4.70
N GLY A 159 4.68 -22.97 -3.67
CA GLY A 159 5.94 -23.72 -3.81
C GLY A 159 7.13 -22.93 -4.40
N ALA A 160 6.94 -21.66 -4.76
CA ALA A 160 8.01 -20.85 -5.35
C ALA A 160 8.81 -20.06 -4.29
N GLY A 161 9.94 -19.48 -4.72
CA GLY A 161 10.75 -18.58 -3.90
C GLY A 161 11.31 -17.43 -4.72
N VAL A 162 11.64 -16.33 -4.05
CA VAL A 162 12.16 -15.10 -4.68
C VAL A 162 13.07 -14.35 -3.73
N GLU A 163 14.08 -13.68 -4.28
CA GLU A 163 14.91 -12.71 -3.55
C GLU A 163 14.42 -11.30 -3.83
N LEU A 164 14.19 -10.54 -2.75
CA LEU A 164 13.64 -9.19 -2.80
C LEU A 164 14.54 -8.22 -2.05
N GLU A 165 14.76 -7.05 -2.65
CA GLU A 165 15.47 -5.93 -2.02
C GLU A 165 14.48 -4.85 -1.57
N GLY A 166 14.97 -3.92 -0.76
CA GLY A 166 14.21 -2.75 -0.31
C GLY A 166 13.46 -2.98 0.99
N ALA A 167 12.36 -2.25 1.17
CA ALA A 167 11.42 -2.49 2.26
C ALA A 167 10.29 -3.39 1.77
N GLN A 168 9.88 -4.36 2.58
CA GLN A 168 8.79 -5.27 2.25
C GLN A 168 7.73 -5.31 3.34
N MET A 169 6.47 -5.50 2.94
CA MET A 169 5.36 -5.79 3.83
C MET A 169 4.57 -6.97 3.27
N THR A 170 4.31 -7.99 4.07
CA THR A 170 3.47 -9.12 3.67
C THR A 170 2.00 -8.72 3.61
N LEU A 171 1.31 -9.11 2.53
CA LEU A 171 -0.12 -8.91 2.35
C LEU A 171 -0.95 -10.17 2.67
N GLY A 172 -0.31 -11.34 2.65
CA GLY A 172 -0.87 -12.62 3.07
C GLY A 172 -0.13 -13.21 4.28
N GLU A 173 -0.62 -14.35 4.74
CA GLU A 173 -0.03 -15.12 5.84
C GLU A 173 0.56 -16.43 5.31
N GLY A 174 1.77 -16.77 5.77
CA GLY A 174 2.39 -18.08 5.50
C GLY A 174 3.66 -18.05 4.67
N ALA A 175 4.04 -16.91 4.10
CA ALA A 175 5.35 -16.75 3.47
C ALA A 175 6.48 -16.96 4.51
N LEU A 176 7.52 -17.67 4.13
CA LEU A 176 8.70 -17.91 4.96
C LEU A 176 9.83 -16.98 4.54
N ALA A 177 10.41 -16.26 5.49
CA ALA A 177 11.64 -15.49 5.30
C ALA A 177 12.43 -15.45 6.60
N LEU A 178 13.76 -15.33 6.51
CA LEU A 178 14.65 -15.29 7.68
C LEU A 178 14.44 -16.46 8.66
N GLY A 179 14.03 -17.63 8.14
CA GLY A 179 13.76 -18.83 8.93
C GLY A 179 12.46 -18.82 9.74
N GLN A 180 11.55 -17.87 9.47
CA GLN A 180 10.29 -17.70 10.19
C GLN A 180 9.11 -17.59 9.22
N THR A 181 7.95 -18.11 9.64
CA THR A 181 6.68 -17.86 8.95
C THR A 181 6.19 -16.45 9.30
N LEU A 182 5.94 -15.65 8.28
CA LEU A 182 5.47 -14.28 8.44
C LEU A 182 3.95 -14.22 8.45
N MET A 183 3.43 -13.41 9.38
CA MET A 183 2.02 -13.03 9.45
C MET A 183 1.70 -11.96 8.40
N ALA A 184 0.43 -11.77 8.08
CA ALA A 184 -0.01 -10.61 7.29
C ALA A 184 0.38 -9.31 8.02
N GLY A 185 0.93 -8.36 7.28
CA GLY A 185 1.39 -7.07 7.82
C GLY A 185 2.76 -7.08 8.48
N ALA A 186 3.49 -8.19 8.46
CA ALA A 186 4.89 -8.21 8.85
C ALA A 186 5.70 -7.30 7.92
N VAL A 187 6.43 -6.36 8.51
CA VAL A 187 7.29 -5.41 7.78
C VAL A 187 8.74 -5.78 7.98
N LEU A 188 9.48 -5.96 6.88
CA LEU A 188 10.93 -6.09 6.87
C LEU A 188 11.53 -4.83 6.27
N GLU A 189 12.02 -3.94 7.14
CA GLU A 189 12.68 -2.72 6.71
C GLU A 189 14.18 -2.94 6.55
N ARG A 190 14.69 -2.77 5.32
CA ARG A 190 16.12 -2.48 5.06
C ARG A 190 17.10 -3.56 5.52
N VAL A 191 16.73 -4.83 5.40
CA VAL A 191 17.59 -5.99 5.75
C VAL A 191 18.51 -6.44 4.60
N GLY A 192 18.61 -5.64 3.52
CA GLY A 192 19.33 -6.03 2.31
C GLY A 192 18.46 -6.90 1.40
N VAL A 193 19.08 -7.89 0.74
CA VAL A 193 18.36 -8.90 -0.03
C VAL A 193 17.74 -9.91 0.94
N VAL A 194 16.43 -10.09 0.87
CA VAL A 194 15.69 -11.07 1.66
C VAL A 194 15.16 -12.16 0.74
N ARG A 195 15.47 -13.42 1.07
CA ARG A 195 14.89 -14.58 0.41
C ARG A 195 13.56 -14.94 1.04
N TYR A 196 12.54 -15.03 0.20
CA TYR A 196 11.21 -15.52 0.54
C TYR A 196 10.97 -16.87 -0.10
N GLU A 197 10.29 -17.74 0.63
CA GLU A 197 9.78 -19.02 0.15
C GLU A 197 8.29 -19.12 0.46
N ASN A 198 7.51 -19.66 -0.47
CA ASN A 198 6.09 -19.90 -0.27
C ASN A 198 5.83 -21.40 -0.12
N PRO A 199 5.83 -21.94 1.11
CA PRO A 199 5.54 -23.36 1.34
C PRO A 199 4.04 -23.70 1.26
N THR A 200 3.17 -22.71 1.06
CA THR A 200 1.70 -22.88 1.12
C THR A 200 1.12 -23.25 -0.24
N GLU A 201 -0.13 -23.74 -0.24
CA GLU A 201 -0.91 -23.98 -1.47
C GLU A 201 -1.56 -22.70 -2.03
N ARG A 202 -1.37 -21.56 -1.37
CA ARG A 202 -1.94 -20.26 -1.74
C ARG A 202 -0.86 -19.32 -2.24
N TRP A 203 -1.26 -18.32 -3.01
CA TRP A 203 -0.36 -17.23 -3.38
C TRP A 203 -0.02 -16.37 -2.17
N GLN A 204 1.21 -15.88 -2.13
CA GLN A 204 1.68 -15.01 -1.04
C GLN A 204 2.04 -13.63 -1.61
N PRO A 205 1.13 -12.64 -1.47
CA PRO A 205 1.38 -11.28 -1.94
C PRO A 205 2.21 -10.48 -0.92
N LEU A 206 3.06 -9.60 -1.44
CA LEU A 206 3.87 -8.63 -0.69
C LEU A 206 3.83 -7.27 -1.38
N LEU A 207 3.88 -6.20 -0.58
CA LEU A 207 4.29 -4.88 -1.05
C LEU A 207 5.80 -4.74 -0.96
N VAL A 208 6.40 -4.24 -2.03
CA VAL A 208 7.85 -4.03 -2.12
C VAL A 208 8.12 -2.61 -2.58
N VAL A 209 8.96 -1.91 -1.82
CA VAL A 209 9.43 -0.56 -2.13
C VAL A 209 10.95 -0.59 -2.27
N THR A 210 11.42 -0.36 -3.49
CA THR A 210 12.86 -0.25 -3.83
C THR A 210 13.17 1.19 -4.21
N GLY A 211 14.24 1.77 -3.69
CA GLY A 211 14.59 3.16 -3.99
C GLY A 211 15.95 3.57 -3.45
N SER A 212 16.53 4.61 -4.04
CA SER A 212 17.83 5.15 -3.64
C SER A 212 17.73 5.88 -2.30
N ARG A 213 18.70 5.62 -1.42
CA ARG A 213 18.93 6.44 -0.22
C ARG A 213 19.29 7.84 -0.71
N PHE A 214 18.35 8.77 -0.67
CA PHE A 214 18.67 10.20 -0.60
C PHE A 214 18.63 10.59 0.87
#